data_AF-A0AA88WV88-F1
#
_entry.id   AF-A0AA88WV88-F1
#
_cell.length_a   1.000
_cell.length_b   1.000
_cell.length_c   1.000
_cell.angle_alpha   90.00
_cell.angle_beta   90.00
_cell.angle_gamma   90.00
#
_symmetry.space_group_name_H-M   'P 1'
#
loop_
_entity.id
_entity.type
_entity.pdbx_description
1 polymer ?
#
loop_
_entity_poly.entity_id
_entity_poly.type
_entity_poly.pdbx_seq_one_letter_code
_entity_poly.pdbx_strand_id
1 'polypeptide(L)'
;MPLGERPGDKSDSRYCGVEPEFSHDMPLLLHLNINGGFDFVVATLIEKKKAKKNLRELEKGMRLKGDTETYRKPRSSKLERELERLSFQMDPTYRPSSIVSGSTGTGALPFAGSDLVLSPTQWSSHVVGKISSWIDLDSEDEMLRQDSEIALKQEIGWASHLSLQACLLPAPKGAACGNYARCVNQILQNLSNMQLWLRIPLEKSDDETTDENMAGGEVDSWELWNSFRHLCESHSQLSIALDVSCSLPSANSLGRWFGEPVRAAILHTSSFLTNARGYPCLSKRHQKLLTRFFDHSIQIVVSGKPADNHPMGTLELGAKSTDNHVESIQRHPLRSYLDYVGYLYQKMDPLPEQERFEPLMDNLEAQTYETFEKDTVKYIQYQRAISKALLDRIPDEQASTVTTVLMVVGAGRGPLVRASLQAAEETGRKLRVYAVEKNPNAVVTLHVTTSATCIELKLLSRLAAPAAAVYFLNYVMSMFTRIFSGHLGNLELAVASLGNNIQSFAFRRDWPAILPTPSEQNFVASGADLLRPSVTASAILPWIP
;
A
#
# COMPACT_ATOMS: atom_id res chain seq x y z
N MET A 1 -8.52 13.08 -2.99
CA MET A 1 -7.54 13.07 -4.08
C MET A 1 -6.21 12.97 -3.39
N PRO A 2 -5.45 11.88 -3.58
CA PRO A 2 -4.16 11.73 -2.91
C PRO A 2 -3.27 12.95 -3.21
N LEU A 3 -2.35 13.25 -2.29
CA LEU A 3 -1.40 14.37 -2.34
C LEU A 3 -0.65 14.49 -3.68
N GLY A 4 -0.63 13.42 -4.47
CA GLY A 4 -0.27 13.35 -5.88
C GLY A 4 -0.06 11.89 -6.29
N GLU A 5 0.18 11.65 -7.57
CA GLU A 5 0.68 10.35 -8.03
C GLU A 5 2.19 10.41 -8.19
N ARG A 6 2.93 9.73 -7.29
CA ARG A 6 4.36 9.47 -7.48
C ARG A 6 4.50 8.10 -8.17
N PRO A 7 5.19 8.00 -9.33
CA PRO A 7 5.33 6.74 -10.04
C PRO A 7 5.93 5.65 -9.15
N GLY A 8 5.16 4.58 -8.90
CA GLY A 8 5.59 3.45 -8.06
C GLY A 8 5.34 3.60 -6.56
N ASP A 9 4.88 4.75 -6.07
CA ASP A 9 4.53 4.93 -4.67
C ASP A 9 3.08 4.50 -4.43
N LYS A 10 2.92 3.27 -3.91
CA LYS A 10 1.63 2.72 -3.48
C LYS A 10 1.37 2.90 -1.99
N SER A 11 2.25 3.60 -1.26
CA SER A 11 2.14 3.74 0.19
C SER A 11 0.93 4.57 0.63
N ASP A 12 0.54 4.41 1.89
CA ASP A 12 -0.52 5.18 2.51
C ASP A 12 -0.15 6.67 2.70
N SER A 13 1.14 7.02 2.60
CA SER A 13 1.62 8.40 2.75
C SER A 13 1.06 9.37 1.71
N ARG A 14 0.51 8.86 0.61
CA ARG A 14 -0.21 9.65 -0.39
C ARG A 14 -1.52 10.23 0.13
N TYR A 15 -2.08 9.70 1.21
CA TYR A 15 -3.34 10.17 1.77
C TYR A 15 -3.11 11.23 2.85
N CYS A 16 -3.92 12.26 2.83
CA CYS A 16 -3.87 13.33 3.83
C CYS A 16 -5.19 13.45 4.58
N GLY A 17 -5.10 13.42 5.91
CA GLY A 17 -6.22 13.61 6.81
C GLY A 17 -6.34 15.04 7.32
N VAL A 18 -7.47 15.33 7.95
CA VAL A 18 -7.71 16.57 8.71
C VAL A 18 -8.36 16.25 10.04
N GLU A 19 -7.96 16.97 11.08
CA GLU A 19 -8.55 16.92 12.42
C GLU A 19 -9.42 18.18 12.64
N PRO A 20 -10.72 18.15 12.26
CA PRO A 20 -11.62 19.28 12.44
C PRO A 20 -12.08 19.45 13.89
N GLU A 21 -12.68 20.61 14.17
CA GLU A 21 -13.47 20.79 15.40
C GLU A 21 -14.72 19.89 15.37
N PHE A 22 -15.21 19.55 16.56
CA PHE A 22 -16.38 18.71 16.71
C PHE A 22 -17.63 19.35 16.07
N SER A 23 -18.33 18.58 15.23
CA SER A 23 -19.61 18.93 14.62
C SER A 23 -20.64 17.84 14.94
N HIS A 24 -21.89 18.26 15.18
CA HIS A 24 -23.02 17.32 15.29
C HIS A 24 -23.50 16.80 13.93
N ASP A 25 -23.13 17.48 12.84
CA ASP A 25 -23.48 17.12 11.47
C ASP A 25 -22.27 16.48 10.78
N MET A 26 -22.17 15.16 10.91
CA MET A 26 -21.10 14.36 10.28
C MET A 26 -21.16 14.37 8.75
N PRO A 27 -22.33 14.30 8.09
CA PRO A 27 -22.43 14.47 6.64
C PRO A 27 -21.85 15.78 6.13
N LEU A 28 -22.22 16.90 6.75
CA LEU A 28 -21.70 18.21 6.37
C LEU A 28 -20.20 18.32 6.63
N LEU A 29 -19.74 17.83 7.80
CA LEU A 29 -18.32 17.81 8.15
C LEU A 29 -17.52 17.00 7.13
N LEU A 30 -17.97 15.81 6.77
CA LEU A 30 -17.28 14.97 5.80
C LEU A 30 -17.30 15.64 4.42
N HIS A 31 -18.44 16.13 3.96
CA HIS A 31 -18.57 16.80 2.67
C HIS A 31 -17.66 18.02 2.54
N LEU A 32 -17.60 18.87 3.58
CA LEU A 32 -16.75 20.06 3.62
C LEU A 32 -15.26 19.70 3.49
N ASN A 33 -14.80 18.69 4.22
CA ASN A 33 -13.39 18.33 4.27
C ASN A 33 -12.95 17.54 3.02
N ILE A 34 -13.77 16.61 2.53
CA ILE A 34 -13.47 15.84 1.32
C ILE A 34 -13.49 16.73 0.07
N ASN A 35 -14.48 17.63 -0.07
CA ASN A 35 -14.46 18.64 -1.13
C ASN A 35 -13.32 19.65 -0.95
N GLY A 36 -12.90 19.86 0.29
CA GLY A 36 -11.69 20.60 0.64
C GLY A 36 -10.42 19.96 0.09
N GLY A 37 -10.44 18.69 -0.27
CA GLY A 37 -9.32 17.95 -0.87
C GLY A 37 -8.67 16.92 0.05
N PHE A 38 -9.10 16.82 1.31
CA PHE A 38 -8.62 15.80 2.24
C PHE A 38 -9.20 14.43 1.88
N ASP A 39 -8.48 13.36 2.23
CA ASP A 39 -8.91 11.98 1.95
C ASP A 39 -9.69 11.36 3.11
N PHE A 40 -9.43 11.79 4.34
CA PHE A 40 -10.16 11.31 5.53
C PHE A 40 -10.21 12.37 6.64
N VAL A 41 -11.10 12.17 7.60
CA VAL A 41 -11.29 13.03 8.77
C VAL A 41 -11.03 12.28 10.06
N VAL A 42 -10.37 12.93 11.02
CA VAL A 42 -10.18 12.43 12.38
C VAL A 42 -11.20 13.14 13.28
N ALA A 43 -12.33 12.48 13.55
CA ALA A 43 -13.50 13.13 14.13
C ALA A 43 -13.98 12.46 15.43
N THR A 44 -14.37 13.26 16.42
CA THR A 44 -15.00 12.74 17.64
C THR A 44 -16.43 12.31 17.34
N LEU A 45 -16.76 11.05 17.68
CA LEU A 45 -18.03 10.41 17.30
C LEU A 45 -19.12 10.56 18.37
N ILE A 46 -18.74 10.98 19.57
CA ILE A 46 -19.62 11.08 20.72
C ILE A 46 -19.93 12.54 21.02
N GLU A 47 -21.17 12.77 21.42
CA GLU A 47 -21.65 14.11 21.74
C GLU A 47 -20.97 14.61 23.01
N LYS A 48 -20.20 15.70 22.91
CA LYS A 48 -19.85 16.47 24.10
C LYS A 48 -21.14 17.02 24.67
N LYS A 49 -21.68 16.41 25.73
CA LYS A 49 -22.76 17.02 26.51
C LYS A 49 -22.21 18.33 27.05
N LYS A 50 -22.52 19.44 26.37
CA LYS A 50 -22.18 20.79 26.85
C LYS A 50 -22.83 20.94 28.21
N ALA A 51 -22.08 21.40 29.21
CA ALA A 51 -22.58 21.86 30.50
C ALA A 51 -23.46 23.12 30.34
N LYS A 52 -24.58 23.01 29.60
CA LYS A 52 -25.54 24.11 29.34
C LYS A 52 -26.25 24.56 30.62
N LYS A 53 -26.20 23.75 31.69
CA LYS A 53 -26.80 24.09 32.99
C LYS A 53 -26.05 25.22 33.69
N ASN A 54 -24.72 25.23 33.66
CA ASN A 54 -23.90 26.25 34.32
C ASN A 54 -23.93 27.60 33.59
N LEU A 55 -24.08 27.60 32.25
CA LEU A 55 -24.15 28.84 31.46
C LEU A 55 -25.42 29.65 31.75
N ARG A 56 -26.58 28.98 31.85
CA ARG A 56 -27.86 29.63 32.20
C ARG A 56 -27.88 30.11 33.66
N GLU A 57 -27.19 29.43 34.57
CA GLU A 57 -27.09 29.86 35.97
C GLU A 57 -26.08 31.00 36.17
N LEU A 58 -24.96 31.03 35.42
CA LEU A 58 -24.05 32.18 35.38
C LEU A 58 -24.74 33.41 34.77
N GLU A 59 -25.48 33.26 33.66
CA GLU A 59 -26.25 34.35 33.05
C GLU A 59 -27.40 34.84 33.94
N LYS A 60 -28.08 33.93 34.65
CA LYS A 60 -29.10 34.30 35.65
C LYS A 60 -28.48 34.97 36.87
N GLY A 61 -27.34 34.50 37.36
CA GLY A 61 -26.59 35.10 38.47
C GLY A 61 -26.06 36.49 38.13
N MET A 62 -25.66 36.73 36.88
CA MET A 62 -25.27 38.04 36.36
C MET A 62 -26.46 39.00 36.15
N ARG A 63 -27.68 38.49 35.89
CA ARG A 63 -28.90 39.30 35.83
C ARG A 63 -29.53 39.62 37.20
N LEU A 64 -29.26 38.80 38.22
CA LEU A 64 -29.87 38.95 39.55
C LEU A 64 -29.04 39.82 40.51
N LYS A 65 -27.77 40.10 40.23
CA LYS A 65 -26.94 41.07 40.97
C LYS A 65 -26.94 42.43 40.26
N GLY A 66 -28.12 43.02 40.15
CA GLY A 66 -28.26 44.44 39.86
C GLY A 66 -28.47 45.16 41.17
N ASP A 67 -27.39 45.38 41.94
CA ASP A 67 -27.34 46.44 42.93
C ASP A 67 -25.91 46.95 43.10
N THR A 68 -25.85 48.26 43.31
CA THR A 68 -24.74 49.19 43.13
C THR A 68 -23.49 48.85 43.95
N GLU A 69 -22.38 48.50 43.29
CA GLU A 69 -21.05 49.05 43.55
C GLU A 69 -20.04 48.55 42.50
N THR A 70 -19.10 49.44 42.15
CA THR A 70 -18.06 49.35 41.11
C THR A 70 -17.48 47.95 40.86
N TYR A 71 -18.10 47.19 39.95
CA TYR A 71 -17.52 45.97 39.39
C TYR A 71 -16.77 46.28 38.09
N ARG A 72 -15.44 46.13 38.13
CA ARG A 72 -14.58 46.20 36.94
C ARG A 72 -14.88 44.98 36.07
N LYS A 73 -15.56 45.16 34.92
CA LYS A 73 -15.78 44.12 33.90
C LYS A 73 -14.47 43.33 33.68
N PRO A 74 -14.47 41.98 33.77
CA PRO A 74 -13.32 41.21 33.34
C PRO A 74 -13.07 41.50 31.84
N ARG A 75 -11.81 41.72 31.45
CA ARG A 75 -11.42 41.86 30.03
C ARG A 75 -11.99 40.65 29.25
N SER A 76 -12.58 40.87 28.07
CA SER A 76 -13.23 39.82 27.26
C SER A 76 -12.35 38.58 27.10
N SER A 77 -11.03 38.79 26.99
CA SER A 77 -10.02 37.73 26.88
C SER A 77 -9.97 36.75 28.06
N LYS A 78 -10.36 37.14 29.28
CA LYS A 78 -10.35 36.24 30.45
C LYS A 78 -11.61 35.37 30.47
N LEU A 79 -12.76 35.97 30.15
CA LEU A 79 -14.03 35.27 29.95
C LEU A 79 -13.99 34.34 28.73
N GLU A 80 -13.36 34.75 27.63
CA GLU A 80 -13.13 33.93 26.45
C GLU A 80 -12.20 32.74 26.75
N ARG A 81 -11.12 32.95 27.51
CA ARG A 81 -10.25 31.85 27.97
C ARG A 81 -10.95 30.92 28.95
N GLU A 82 -11.80 31.43 29.84
CA GLU A 82 -12.63 30.60 30.72
C GLU A 82 -13.70 29.83 29.94
N LEU A 83 -14.30 30.45 28.92
CA LEU A 83 -15.26 29.82 28.01
C LEU A 83 -14.60 28.76 27.14
N GLU A 84 -13.39 28.98 26.63
CA GLU A 84 -12.57 27.97 25.96
C GLU A 84 -12.27 26.83 26.94
N ARG A 85 -11.81 27.13 28.16
CA ARG A 85 -11.50 26.13 29.19
C ARG A 85 -12.72 25.29 29.58
N LEU A 86 -13.90 25.89 29.67
CA LEU A 86 -15.17 25.22 29.95
C LEU A 86 -15.73 24.47 28.75
N SER A 87 -15.41 24.87 27.51
CA SER A 87 -15.80 24.16 26.28
C SER A 87 -15.08 22.82 26.10
N PHE A 88 -13.95 22.64 26.79
CA PHE A 88 -13.17 21.41 26.82
C PHE A 88 -13.56 20.46 27.95
N GLN A 89 -14.42 20.87 28.89
CA GLN A 89 -14.89 20.03 29.99
C GLN A 89 -16.24 19.39 29.65
N MET A 90 -16.32 18.06 29.77
CA MET A 90 -17.59 17.33 29.79
C MET A 90 -18.51 17.87 30.86
N ASP A 91 -19.83 17.75 30.67
CA ASP A 91 -20.80 18.01 31.71
C ASP A 91 -20.41 17.25 33.00
N PRO A 92 -20.18 17.93 34.14
CA PRO A 92 -19.84 17.28 35.41
C PRO A 92 -20.87 16.25 35.88
N THR A 93 -22.07 16.28 35.29
CA THR A 93 -23.17 15.36 35.55
C THR A 93 -23.17 14.11 34.65
N TYR A 94 -22.32 14.03 33.63
CA TYR A 94 -22.14 12.81 32.84
C TYR A 94 -21.29 11.80 33.64
N ARG A 95 -21.98 10.85 34.28
CA ARG A 95 -21.40 9.83 35.15
C ARG A 95 -21.89 8.44 34.73
N PRO A 96 -21.24 7.83 33.71
CA PRO A 96 -21.66 6.52 33.22
C PRO A 96 -21.60 5.41 34.29
N SER A 97 -20.66 5.46 35.24
CA SER A 97 -20.60 4.53 36.37
C SER A 97 -21.86 4.55 37.25
N SER A 98 -22.45 5.73 37.47
CA SER A 98 -23.64 5.91 38.30
C SER A 98 -24.92 5.34 37.66
N ILE A 99 -24.97 5.28 36.33
CA ILE A 99 -26.09 4.71 35.57
C ILE A 99 -26.08 3.18 35.66
N VAL A 100 -24.90 2.56 35.69
CA VAL A 100 -24.74 1.11 35.80
C VAL A 100 -25.11 0.60 37.20
N SER A 101 -24.88 1.40 38.25
CA SER A 101 -25.22 1.05 39.64
C SER A 101 -26.69 1.29 40.04
N GLY A 102 -27.43 2.09 39.27
CA GLY A 102 -28.81 2.48 39.59
C GLY A 102 -29.86 1.59 38.92
N SER A 103 -30.25 0.49 39.56
CA SER A 103 -31.44 -0.27 39.16
C SER A 103 -32.70 0.56 39.42
N THR A 104 -33.20 1.30 38.43
CA THR A 104 -34.63 1.69 38.29
C THR A 104 -34.86 2.47 36.98
N GLY A 105 -35.25 1.75 35.93
CA GLY A 105 -36.29 2.19 34.98
C GLY A 105 -36.15 3.54 34.24
N THR A 106 -34.96 4.05 33.95
CA THR A 106 -34.78 5.20 33.03
C THR A 106 -34.15 4.72 31.73
N GLY A 107 -34.86 4.88 30.60
CA GLY A 107 -34.39 4.46 29.29
C GLY A 107 -33.02 5.05 28.95
N ALA A 108 -32.10 4.22 28.46
CA ALA A 108 -30.79 4.66 28.05
C ALA A 108 -30.93 5.72 26.92
N LEU A 109 -30.57 6.96 27.22
CA LEU A 109 -30.51 8.01 26.21
C LEU A 109 -29.40 7.68 25.20
N PRO A 110 -29.58 7.97 23.90
CA PRO A 110 -28.52 7.79 22.92
C PRO A 110 -27.29 8.61 23.32
N PHE A 111 -26.12 7.96 23.28
CA PHE A 111 -24.84 8.57 23.67
C PHE A 111 -24.05 9.09 22.45
N ALA A 112 -24.44 8.68 21.24
CA ALA A 112 -23.83 9.06 19.98
C ALA A 112 -24.91 9.37 18.93
N GLY A 113 -24.51 10.00 17.82
CA GLY A 113 -25.37 10.15 16.64
C GLY A 113 -25.66 8.80 15.97
N SER A 114 -26.69 8.74 15.12
CA SER A 114 -27.02 7.52 14.36
C SER A 114 -25.96 7.22 13.31
N ASP A 115 -25.64 5.94 13.14
CA ASP A 115 -24.83 5.38 12.06
C ASP A 115 -25.40 5.69 10.67
N LEU A 116 -26.73 5.79 10.54
CA LEU A 116 -27.46 6.02 9.28
C LEU A 116 -27.17 7.37 8.61
N VAL A 117 -26.47 8.28 9.29
CA VAL A 117 -26.09 9.59 8.71
C VAL A 117 -25.08 9.45 7.57
N LEU A 118 -24.29 8.38 7.53
CA LEU A 118 -23.35 8.08 6.45
C LEU A 118 -23.51 6.62 5.98
N SER A 119 -23.08 6.33 4.75
CA SER A 119 -23.02 4.94 4.29
C SER A 119 -21.92 4.17 5.04
N PRO A 120 -22.02 2.83 5.16
CA PRO A 120 -20.95 2.01 5.74
C PRO A 120 -19.59 2.19 5.06
N THR A 121 -19.58 2.43 3.73
CA THR A 121 -18.36 2.71 2.97
C THR A 121 -17.75 4.07 3.29
N GLN A 122 -18.56 5.08 3.56
CA GLN A 122 -18.07 6.40 3.99
C GLN A 122 -17.43 6.31 5.37
N TRP A 123 -18.08 5.62 6.31
CA TRP A 123 -17.51 5.35 7.64
C TRP A 123 -16.17 4.61 7.54
N SER A 124 -16.15 3.48 6.84
CA SER A 124 -14.97 2.63 6.79
C SER A 124 -13.81 3.23 5.99
N SER A 125 -14.06 4.12 5.04
CA SER A 125 -12.99 4.62 4.13
C SER A 125 -12.50 6.04 4.43
N HIS A 126 -13.33 6.88 5.05
CA HIS A 126 -13.02 8.32 5.19
C HIS A 126 -13.05 8.82 6.65
N VAL A 127 -13.36 7.97 7.63
CA VAL A 127 -13.48 8.39 9.02
C VAL A 127 -12.54 7.59 9.92
N VAL A 128 -11.71 8.33 10.66
CA VAL A 128 -10.94 7.83 11.80
C VAL A 128 -11.60 8.37 13.07
N GLY A 129 -11.95 7.46 13.98
CA GLY A 129 -12.62 7.83 15.24
C GLY A 129 -11.64 8.52 16.18
N LYS A 130 -12.01 9.67 16.75
CA LYS A 130 -11.21 10.34 17.79
C LYS A 130 -11.86 10.13 19.15
N ILE A 131 -11.15 9.42 20.01
CA ILE A 131 -11.60 9.15 21.38
C ILE A 131 -11.61 10.46 22.19
N SER A 132 -12.62 10.61 23.04
CA SER A 132 -12.83 11.81 23.84
C SER A 132 -11.63 12.17 24.72
N SER A 133 -11.19 13.43 24.64
CA SER A 133 -9.99 13.93 25.35
C SER A 133 -10.11 14.01 26.87
N TRP A 134 -11.32 13.91 27.42
CA TRP A 134 -11.54 13.98 28.87
C TRP A 134 -11.22 12.65 29.57
N ILE A 135 -11.24 11.53 28.84
CA ILE A 135 -10.96 10.19 29.35
C ILE A 135 -9.59 10.19 30.03
N ASP A 136 -9.56 9.70 31.26
CA ASP A 136 -8.37 9.63 32.11
C ASP A 136 -8.41 8.36 32.96
N LEU A 137 -7.71 7.32 32.48
CA LEU A 137 -7.73 6.00 33.10
C LEU A 137 -6.72 5.88 34.22
N ASP A 138 -5.77 6.79 34.33
CA ASP A 138 -4.77 6.81 35.40
C ASP A 138 -5.04 7.97 36.39
N SER A 139 -6.25 8.55 36.34
CA SER A 139 -6.69 9.56 37.31
C SER A 139 -6.69 9.02 38.74
N GLU A 140 -6.21 9.86 39.66
CA GLU A 140 -6.28 9.65 41.11
C GLU A 140 -7.73 9.56 41.61
N ASP A 141 -8.66 10.30 40.98
CA ASP A 141 -10.10 10.17 41.23
C ASP A 141 -10.61 8.83 40.68
N GLU A 142 -10.98 7.93 41.60
CA GLU A 142 -11.53 6.61 41.30
C GLU A 142 -12.81 6.68 40.46
N MET A 143 -13.68 7.66 40.70
CA MET A 143 -14.92 7.80 39.92
C MET A 143 -14.60 8.17 38.48
N LEU A 144 -13.71 9.15 38.28
CA LEU A 144 -13.26 9.53 36.94
C LEU A 144 -12.59 8.36 36.21
N ARG A 145 -11.80 7.55 36.93
CA ARG A 145 -11.14 6.37 36.37
C ARG A 145 -12.15 5.31 35.91
N GLN A 146 -13.16 5.00 36.74
CA GLN A 146 -14.23 4.06 36.38
C GLN A 146 -15.08 4.60 35.22
N ASP A 147 -15.46 5.88 35.26
CA ASP A 147 -16.21 6.53 34.18
C ASP A 147 -15.42 6.51 32.86
N SER A 148 -14.12 6.75 32.92
CA SER A 148 -13.20 6.72 31.79
C SER A 148 -13.08 5.31 31.20
N GLU A 149 -13.04 4.27 32.03
CA GLU A 149 -12.98 2.87 31.56
C GLU A 149 -14.27 2.49 30.84
N ILE A 150 -15.43 2.87 31.39
CA ILE A 150 -16.73 2.60 30.76
C ILE A 150 -16.85 3.38 29.44
N ALA A 151 -16.50 4.67 29.45
CA ALA A 151 -16.55 5.51 28.26
C ALA A 151 -15.62 4.98 27.16
N LEU A 152 -14.36 4.68 27.46
CA LEU A 152 -13.40 4.15 26.47
C LEU A 152 -13.95 2.89 25.78
N LYS A 153 -14.47 1.93 26.56
CA LYS A 153 -15.06 0.70 26.01
C LYS A 153 -16.29 1.00 25.15
N GLN A 154 -17.13 1.94 25.57
CA GLN A 154 -18.30 2.38 24.82
C GLN A 154 -17.91 3.07 23.50
N GLU A 155 -16.93 4.00 23.51
CA GLU A 155 -16.48 4.73 22.33
C GLU A 155 -15.85 3.79 21.30
N ILE A 156 -14.98 2.88 21.75
CA ILE A 156 -14.32 1.91 20.86
C ILE A 156 -15.32 0.87 20.35
N GLY A 157 -16.25 0.41 21.19
CA GLY A 157 -17.34 -0.47 20.76
C GLY A 157 -18.20 0.18 19.67
N TRP A 158 -18.50 1.48 19.80
CA TRP A 158 -19.21 2.24 18.79
C TRP A 158 -18.41 2.38 17.48
N ALA A 159 -17.13 2.73 17.56
CA ALA A 159 -16.26 2.80 16.39
C ALA A 159 -16.12 1.45 15.66
N SER A 160 -16.02 0.35 16.42
CA SER A 160 -16.01 -1.00 15.84
C SER A 160 -17.33 -1.34 15.15
N HIS A 161 -18.48 -0.91 15.70
CA HIS A 161 -19.78 -1.09 15.07
C HIS A 161 -19.88 -0.35 13.73
N LEU A 162 -19.35 0.88 13.67
CA LEU A 162 -19.25 1.67 12.44
C LEU A 162 -18.21 1.13 11.44
N SER A 163 -17.46 0.08 11.80
CA SER A 163 -16.43 -0.53 10.96
C SER A 163 -15.32 0.46 10.54
N LEU A 164 -14.92 1.34 11.46
CA LEU A 164 -13.82 2.27 11.20
C LEU A 164 -12.49 1.53 11.05
N GLN A 165 -11.61 2.04 10.19
CA GLN A 165 -10.26 1.48 10.01
C GLN A 165 -9.35 1.76 11.21
N ALA A 166 -9.52 2.91 11.87
CA ALA A 166 -8.69 3.30 12.99
C ALA A 166 -9.42 4.19 14.00
N CYS A 167 -8.91 4.19 15.24
CA CYS A 167 -9.26 5.14 16.28
C CYS A 167 -8.02 5.83 16.87
N LEU A 168 -8.03 7.15 16.92
CA LEU A 168 -7.06 7.99 17.62
C LEU A 168 -7.39 8.03 19.11
N LEU A 169 -6.50 7.44 19.90
CA LEU A 169 -6.51 7.43 21.36
C LEU A 169 -5.89 8.74 21.91
N PRO A 170 -6.37 9.29 23.05
CA PRO A 170 -5.75 10.44 23.68
C PRO A 170 -4.32 10.15 24.16
N ALA A 171 -3.51 11.19 24.27
CA ALA A 171 -2.18 11.06 24.85
C ALA A 171 -2.27 10.69 26.34
N PRO A 172 -1.40 9.80 26.86
CA PRO A 172 -1.30 9.58 28.29
C PRO A 172 -0.96 10.88 29.02
N LYS A 173 -1.69 11.20 30.08
CA LYS A 173 -1.57 12.49 30.80
C LYS A 173 -0.46 12.50 31.87
N GLY A 174 0.04 11.33 32.25
CA GLY A 174 1.05 11.17 33.29
C GLY A 174 2.12 10.16 32.90
N ALA A 175 3.19 10.13 33.69
CA ALA A 175 4.31 9.19 33.55
C ALA A 175 3.87 7.73 33.71
N ALA A 176 2.97 7.48 34.67
CA ALA A 176 2.35 6.18 34.89
C ALA A 176 1.11 6.05 34.01
N CYS A 177 1.16 5.15 33.04
CA CYS A 177 0.06 4.84 32.12
C CYS A 177 -0.41 3.37 32.25
N GLY A 178 -0.23 2.79 33.44
CA GLY A 178 -0.42 1.37 33.68
C GLY A 178 -1.86 0.90 33.50
N ASN A 179 -2.82 1.66 34.05
CA ASN A 179 -4.22 1.31 33.91
C ASN A 179 -4.72 1.61 32.49
N TYR A 180 -4.25 2.70 31.87
CA TYR A 180 -4.55 2.96 30.47
C TYR A 180 -4.07 1.83 29.55
N ALA A 181 -2.81 1.43 29.66
CA ALA A 181 -2.25 0.33 28.87
C ALA A 181 -2.98 -1.00 29.15
N ARG A 182 -3.36 -1.28 30.40
CA ARG A 182 -4.19 -2.46 30.75
C ARG A 182 -5.52 -2.46 30.01
N CYS A 183 -6.26 -1.35 30.07
CA CYS A 183 -7.57 -1.24 29.41
C CYS A 183 -7.45 -1.32 27.89
N VAL A 184 -6.43 -0.68 27.31
CA VAL A 184 -6.18 -0.75 25.86
C VAL A 184 -5.76 -2.15 25.43
N ASN A 185 -4.89 -2.83 26.19
CA ASN A 185 -4.50 -4.22 25.91
C ASN A 185 -5.72 -5.15 25.90
N GLN A 186 -6.61 -5.04 26.90
CA GLN A 186 -7.86 -5.82 26.92
C GLN A 186 -8.75 -5.58 25.70
N ILE A 187 -8.80 -4.35 25.21
CA ILE A 187 -9.57 -3.99 24.02
C ILE A 187 -8.89 -4.58 22.77
N LEU A 188 -7.57 -4.42 22.63
CA LEU A 188 -6.80 -4.94 21.49
C LEU A 188 -6.98 -6.43 21.28
N GLN A 189 -7.00 -7.23 22.35
CA GLN A 189 -7.23 -8.68 22.28
C GLN A 189 -8.61 -9.07 21.70
N ASN A 190 -9.57 -8.14 21.68
CA ASN A 190 -10.93 -8.36 21.17
C ASN A 190 -11.20 -7.63 19.85
N LEU A 191 -10.24 -6.86 19.31
CA LEU A 191 -10.40 -6.18 18.03
C LEU A 191 -10.11 -7.14 16.89
N SER A 192 -10.88 -7.04 15.81
CA SER A 192 -10.68 -7.84 14.60
C SER A 192 -9.72 -7.18 13.63
N ASN A 193 -10.07 -6.00 13.11
CA ASN A 193 -9.32 -5.32 12.04
C ASN A 193 -9.00 -3.85 12.33
N MET A 194 -9.72 -3.20 13.26
CA MET A 194 -9.54 -1.78 13.55
C MET A 194 -8.20 -1.52 14.25
N GLN A 195 -7.47 -0.51 13.80
CA GLN A 195 -6.21 -0.07 14.38
C GLN A 195 -6.44 0.94 15.51
N LEU A 196 -5.60 0.93 16.54
CA LEU A 196 -5.58 1.97 17.56
C LEU A 196 -4.31 2.80 17.40
N TRP A 197 -4.48 4.11 17.23
CA TRP A 197 -3.38 5.06 17.10
C TRP A 197 -3.23 5.80 18.42
N LEU A 198 -2.14 5.54 19.16
CA LEU A 198 -1.84 6.29 20.37
C LEU A 198 -1.25 7.64 20.00
N ARG A 199 -1.94 8.72 20.37
CA ARG A 199 -1.44 10.08 20.18
C ARG A 199 -0.27 10.31 21.14
N ILE A 200 0.90 10.67 20.61
CA ILE A 200 2.09 10.97 21.42
C ILE A 200 2.66 12.31 20.98
N PRO A 201 2.88 13.27 21.91
CA PRO A 201 3.50 14.53 21.58
C PRO A 201 4.97 14.34 21.19
N LEU A 202 5.39 14.96 20.09
CA LEU A 202 6.79 14.97 19.68
C LEU A 202 7.50 16.11 20.43
N GLU A 203 7.72 15.92 21.72
CA GLU A 203 8.29 16.94 22.61
C GLU A 203 9.82 16.96 22.60
N LYS A 204 10.37 18.09 23.02
CA LYS A 204 11.81 18.37 23.06
C LYS A 204 12.37 17.86 24.39
N SER A 205 13.07 16.73 24.37
CA SER A 205 13.97 16.37 25.48
C SER A 205 15.20 17.29 25.42
N ASP A 206 15.18 18.41 26.12
CA ASP A 206 16.35 19.29 26.23
C ASP A 206 17.35 18.71 27.25
N ASP A 207 18.30 17.89 26.77
CA ASP A 207 19.46 17.45 27.56
C ASP A 207 20.49 18.56 27.82
N GLU A 208 20.19 19.83 27.49
CA GLU A 208 21.16 20.94 27.54
C GLU A 208 20.95 21.92 28.71
N THR A 209 19.94 21.74 29.57
CA THR A 209 19.84 22.50 30.83
C THR A 209 20.00 21.58 32.02
N THR A 210 21.26 21.43 32.45
CA THR A 210 21.65 20.91 33.76
C THR A 210 21.16 21.88 34.84
N ASP A 211 19.85 21.87 35.12
CA ASP A 211 19.29 22.52 36.31
C ASP A 211 18.77 21.41 37.23
N GLU A 212 19.63 20.95 38.14
CA GLU A 212 19.40 19.86 39.10
C GLU A 212 18.28 20.15 40.13
N ASN A 213 17.44 21.17 39.91
CA ASN A 213 16.47 21.70 40.89
C ASN A 213 14.99 21.65 40.47
N MET A 214 14.62 20.99 39.37
CA MET A 214 13.21 20.68 39.06
C MET A 214 12.95 19.19 39.26
N ALA A 215 12.51 18.83 40.47
CA ALA A 215 11.98 17.52 40.81
C ALA A 215 10.59 17.28 40.17
N GLY A 216 10.55 17.29 38.85
CA GLY A 216 9.39 16.98 38.02
C GLY A 216 9.90 16.51 36.67
N GLY A 217 10.39 15.26 36.61
CA GLY A 217 11.00 14.69 35.41
C GLY A 217 10.05 14.77 34.23
N GLU A 218 10.39 15.63 33.26
CA GLU A 218 9.72 15.68 31.97
C GLU A 218 9.98 14.32 31.30
N VAL A 219 8.98 13.45 31.33
CA VAL A 219 9.12 12.08 30.82
C VAL A 219 9.28 12.15 29.32
N ASP A 220 10.40 11.64 28.83
CA ASP A 220 10.67 11.56 27.40
C ASP A 220 9.51 10.85 26.68
N SER A 221 8.95 11.48 25.65
CA SER A 221 7.76 10.98 24.97
C SER A 221 7.99 9.61 24.31
N TRP A 222 9.25 9.31 23.93
CA TRP A 222 9.61 7.99 23.43
C TRP A 222 9.63 6.94 24.56
N GLU A 223 10.13 7.26 25.75
CA GLU A 223 10.05 6.37 26.92
C GLU A 223 8.61 6.10 27.35
N LEU A 224 7.74 7.11 27.29
CA LEU A 224 6.31 6.95 27.52
C LEU A 224 5.69 5.92 26.56
N TRP A 225 5.94 6.09 25.25
CA TRP A 225 5.52 5.12 24.24
C TRP A 225 6.11 3.73 24.50
N ASN A 226 7.42 3.67 24.79
CA ASN A 226 8.14 2.42 25.00
C ASN A 226 7.54 1.64 26.18
N SER A 227 7.28 2.30 27.31
CA SER A 227 6.59 1.68 28.46
C SER A 227 5.18 1.22 28.10
N PHE A 228 4.40 2.06 27.41
CA PHE A 228 3.03 1.76 27.03
C PHE A 228 2.95 0.52 26.12
N ARG A 229 3.78 0.46 25.06
CA ARG A 229 3.77 -0.68 24.13
C ARG A 229 4.20 -1.99 24.80
N HIS A 230 5.11 -1.96 25.78
CA HIS A 230 5.50 -3.17 26.52
C HIS A 230 4.36 -3.69 27.40
N LEU A 231 3.60 -2.79 28.03
CA LEU A 231 2.40 -3.15 28.81
C LEU A 231 1.26 -3.68 27.93
N CYS A 232 1.22 -3.28 26.66
CA CYS A 232 0.33 -3.84 25.64
C CYS A 232 0.96 -4.99 24.84
N GLU A 233 2.05 -5.61 25.32
CA GLU A 233 2.71 -6.77 24.70
C GLU A 233 3.13 -6.56 23.24
N SER A 234 3.39 -5.31 22.84
CA SER A 234 3.73 -4.89 21.47
C SER A 234 2.73 -5.38 20.42
N HIS A 235 1.43 -5.33 20.75
CA HIS A 235 0.34 -5.75 19.87
C HIS A 235 0.39 -5.05 18.49
N SER A 236 0.22 -5.81 17.41
CA SER A 236 0.37 -5.33 16.02
C SER A 236 -0.66 -4.28 15.60
N GLN A 237 -1.84 -4.28 16.23
CA GLN A 237 -2.90 -3.28 15.98
C GLN A 237 -2.71 -1.96 16.76
N LEU A 238 -1.65 -1.83 17.55
CA LEU A 238 -1.30 -0.60 18.25
C LEU A 238 -0.20 0.13 17.48
N SER A 239 -0.50 1.34 17.02
CA SER A 239 0.41 2.21 16.27
C SER A 239 0.47 3.60 16.89
N ILE A 240 1.39 4.44 16.41
CA ILE A 240 1.59 5.80 16.93
C ILE A 240 1.01 6.85 15.98
N ALA A 241 0.38 7.87 16.55
CA ALA A 241 0.12 9.14 15.90
C ALA A 241 0.96 10.25 16.57
N LEU A 242 1.97 10.75 15.87
CA LEU A 242 2.89 11.76 16.42
C LEU A 242 2.34 13.17 16.25
N ASP A 243 2.17 13.92 17.34
CA ASP A 243 1.85 15.35 17.27
C ASP A 243 3.11 16.17 16.97
N VAL A 244 3.13 16.82 15.80
CA VAL A 244 4.24 17.65 15.33
C VAL A 244 3.94 19.12 15.63
N SER A 245 4.55 19.62 16.70
CA SER A 245 4.45 21.02 17.13
C SER A 245 5.38 21.96 16.35
N CYS A 246 5.35 23.26 16.66
CA CYS A 246 6.19 24.27 16.00
C CYS A 246 7.70 24.14 16.29
N SER A 247 8.05 23.37 17.32
CA SER A 247 9.42 23.05 17.72
C SER A 247 9.67 21.55 17.61
N LEU A 248 10.83 21.16 17.08
CA LEU A 248 11.19 19.75 16.91
C LEU A 248 12.30 19.33 17.89
N PRO A 249 12.29 18.09 18.41
CA PRO A 249 13.35 17.53 19.25
C PRO A 249 14.63 17.23 18.50
N SER A 250 15.74 17.01 19.20
CA SER A 250 17.07 16.75 18.62
C SER A 250 17.05 15.69 17.51
N ALA A 251 18.03 15.71 16.60
CA ALA A 251 18.09 14.74 15.51
C ALA A 251 18.19 13.28 16.02
N ASN A 252 18.85 13.09 17.16
CA ASN A 252 18.97 11.78 17.82
C ASN A 252 17.63 11.33 18.39
N SER A 253 16.93 12.23 19.10
CA SER A 253 15.60 11.95 19.65
C SER A 253 14.58 11.63 18.54
N LEU A 254 14.63 12.33 17.41
CA LEU A 254 13.83 12.03 16.22
C LEU A 254 14.17 10.67 15.61
N GLY A 255 15.45 10.30 15.63
CA GLY A 255 15.95 9.03 15.08
C GLY A 255 15.23 7.80 15.64
N ARG A 256 14.89 7.83 16.93
CA ARG A 256 14.22 6.73 17.64
C ARG A 256 12.87 6.36 17.02
N TRP A 257 12.10 7.36 16.59
CA TRP A 257 10.75 7.16 16.05
C TRP A 257 10.70 6.45 14.70
N PHE A 258 11.78 6.45 13.92
CA PHE A 258 11.81 5.78 12.61
C PHE A 258 11.91 4.25 12.71
N GLY A 259 12.21 3.70 13.91
CA GLY A 259 12.13 2.28 14.19
C GLY A 259 10.78 1.83 14.77
N GLU A 260 9.85 2.76 14.99
CA GLU A 260 8.59 2.51 15.69
C GLU A 260 7.40 2.45 14.69
N PRO A 261 6.28 1.81 15.05
CA PRO A 261 5.10 1.67 14.18
C PRO A 261 4.29 2.99 14.11
N VAL A 262 4.88 4.04 13.55
CA VAL A 262 4.21 5.31 13.32
C VAL A 262 3.30 5.19 12.10
N ARG A 263 2.01 5.51 12.25
CA ARG A 263 1.05 5.55 11.13
C ARG A 263 0.61 6.93 10.73
N ALA A 264 0.54 7.86 11.68
CA ALA A 264 0.15 9.22 11.39
C ALA A 264 1.11 10.23 12.03
N ALA A 265 1.29 11.36 11.36
CA ALA A 265 1.88 12.57 11.92
C ALA A 265 0.84 13.70 11.87
N ILE A 266 0.41 14.15 13.05
CA ILE A 266 -0.54 15.24 13.21
C ILE A 266 0.23 16.55 13.19
N LEU A 267 0.19 17.25 12.07
CA LEU A 267 0.88 18.51 11.86
C LEU A 267 -0.03 19.68 12.23
N HIS A 268 0.35 20.41 13.28
CA HIS A 268 -0.40 21.57 13.70
C HIS A 268 -0.19 22.77 12.77
N THR A 269 -1.27 23.50 12.50
CA THR A 269 -1.26 24.78 11.76
C THR A 269 -0.32 25.82 12.37
N SER A 270 -0.12 25.80 13.69
CA SER A 270 0.85 26.64 14.40
C SER A 270 2.31 26.32 14.05
N SER A 271 2.61 25.16 13.47
CA SER A 271 3.95 24.77 13.03
C SER A 271 4.34 25.39 11.68
N PHE A 272 3.38 25.97 10.96
CA PHE A 272 3.61 26.66 9.70
C PHE A 272 3.99 28.12 9.93
N LEU A 273 5.01 28.55 9.20
CA LEU A 273 5.42 29.94 9.06
C LEU A 273 4.68 30.55 7.87
N THR A 274 4.62 31.88 7.82
CA THR A 274 4.08 32.60 6.66
C THR A 274 5.23 33.09 5.79
N ASN A 275 5.22 32.74 4.50
CA ASN A 275 6.22 33.25 3.56
C ASN A 275 5.93 34.71 3.17
N ALA A 276 6.86 35.35 2.44
CA ALA A 276 6.71 36.74 1.98
C ALA A 276 5.48 36.98 1.07
N ARG A 277 4.89 35.92 0.51
CA ARG A 277 3.69 35.96 -0.34
C ARG A 277 2.40 35.65 0.43
N GLY A 278 2.47 35.44 1.75
CA GLY A 278 1.30 35.13 2.57
C GLY A 278 0.83 33.68 2.52
N TYR A 279 1.65 32.73 2.03
CA TYR A 279 1.32 31.30 2.03
C TYR A 279 2.00 30.55 3.18
N PRO A 280 1.36 29.48 3.71
CA PRO A 280 1.96 28.69 4.78
C PRO A 280 3.16 27.92 4.24
N CYS A 281 4.25 27.91 5.01
CA CYS A 281 5.44 27.16 4.70
C CYS A 281 6.08 26.59 5.97
N LEU A 282 6.74 25.44 5.85
CA LEU A 282 7.44 24.81 6.96
C LEU A 282 8.91 25.22 6.98
N SER A 283 9.53 25.26 8.16
CA SER A 283 10.97 25.43 8.27
C SER A 283 11.73 24.27 7.60
N LYS A 284 13.01 24.46 7.26
CA LYS A 284 13.83 23.41 6.61
C LYS A 284 13.91 22.12 7.42
N ARG A 285 13.90 22.24 8.74
CA ARG A 285 13.94 21.11 9.67
C ARG A 285 12.66 20.28 9.64
N HIS A 286 11.51 20.94 9.56
CA HIS A 286 10.21 20.29 9.37
C HIS A 286 10.06 19.70 7.97
N GLN A 287 10.54 20.39 6.92
CA GLN A 287 10.56 19.84 5.56
C GLN A 287 11.32 18.50 5.52
N LYS A 288 12.51 18.44 6.13
CA LYS A 288 13.31 17.21 6.22
C LYS A 288 12.61 16.09 7.00
N LEU A 289 11.89 16.45 8.08
CA LEU A 289 11.10 15.49 8.84
C LEU A 289 9.95 14.91 8.01
N LEU A 290 9.17 15.76 7.34
CA LEU A 290 8.06 15.34 6.49
C LEU A 290 8.53 14.45 5.33
N THR A 291 9.64 14.79 4.67
CA THR A 291 10.25 13.94 3.64
C THR A 291 10.51 12.54 4.17
N ARG A 292 11.13 12.42 5.36
CA ARG A 292 11.34 11.11 5.98
C ARG A 292 10.04 10.42 6.37
N PHE A 293 9.02 11.15 6.81
CA PHE A 293 7.72 10.55 7.09
C PHE A 293 7.08 9.93 5.85
N PHE A 294 7.16 10.62 4.71
CA PHE A 294 6.70 10.08 3.44
C PHE A 294 7.49 8.83 3.01
N ASP A 295 8.83 8.84 3.15
CA ASP A 295 9.68 7.66 2.87
C ASP A 295 9.29 6.44 3.74
N HIS A 296 8.79 6.69 4.96
CA HIS A 296 8.32 5.66 5.89
C HIS A 296 6.81 5.36 5.80
N SER A 297 6.14 5.77 4.71
CA SER A 297 4.71 5.51 4.50
C SER A 297 3.77 6.10 5.56
N ILE A 298 4.18 7.18 6.24
CA ILE A 298 3.40 7.82 7.33
C ILE A 298 2.39 8.81 6.73
N GLN A 299 1.15 8.74 7.18
CA GLN A 299 0.06 9.65 6.77
C GLN A 299 0.19 10.99 7.48
N ILE A 300 -0.08 12.08 6.77
CA ILE A 300 -0.10 13.42 7.37
C ILE A 300 -1.54 13.79 7.71
N VAL A 301 -1.77 14.28 8.94
CA VAL A 301 -3.06 14.82 9.39
C VAL A 301 -2.87 16.29 9.73
N VAL A 302 -3.62 17.20 9.10
CA VAL A 302 -3.54 18.63 9.41
C VAL A 302 -4.50 18.97 10.55
N SER A 303 -4.02 19.65 11.60
CA SER A 303 -4.80 19.97 12.79
C SER A 303 -4.71 21.45 13.20
N GLY A 304 -5.81 21.99 13.72
CA GLY A 304 -5.90 23.32 14.30
C GLY A 304 -6.58 24.37 13.41
N LYS A 305 -6.62 25.61 13.91
CA LYS A 305 -7.30 26.73 13.26
C LYS A 305 -6.39 27.39 12.22
N PRO A 306 -6.93 27.88 11.09
CA PRO A 306 -6.14 28.69 10.17
C PRO A 306 -5.61 29.93 10.90
N ALA A 307 -4.39 30.35 10.57
CA ALA A 307 -3.84 31.58 11.12
C ALA A 307 -4.66 32.79 10.62
N ASP A 308 -5.03 33.72 11.52
CA ASP A 308 -5.90 34.88 11.27
C ASP A 308 -5.45 35.80 10.12
N ASN A 309 -4.20 35.65 9.65
CA ASN A 309 -3.57 36.48 8.62
C ASN A 309 -3.60 35.88 7.21
N HIS A 310 -4.25 34.73 6.98
CA HIS A 310 -4.35 34.20 5.62
C HIS A 310 -5.46 34.93 4.84
N PRO A 311 -5.14 35.66 3.76
CA PRO A 311 -6.17 36.12 2.85
C PRO A 311 -6.86 34.87 2.30
N MET A 312 -8.20 34.83 2.39
CA MET A 312 -9.03 33.99 1.53
C MET A 312 -8.54 34.20 0.09
N GLY A 313 -7.75 33.26 -0.42
CA GLY A 313 -6.95 33.48 -1.62
C GLY A 313 -7.83 33.57 -2.85
N THR A 314 -8.16 34.80 -3.28
CA THR A 314 -8.58 35.09 -4.65
C THR A 314 -7.33 35.01 -5.52
N LEU A 315 -7.10 33.85 -6.15
CA LEU A 315 -6.13 33.76 -7.23
C LEU A 315 -6.85 34.21 -8.51
N GLU A 316 -6.64 35.45 -8.92
CA GLU A 316 -6.95 35.91 -10.28
C GLU A 316 -6.02 35.20 -11.26
N LEU A 317 -6.39 34.00 -11.68
CA LEU A 317 -5.86 33.41 -12.90
C LEU A 317 -6.63 34.05 -14.06
N GLY A 318 -5.93 34.92 -14.79
CA GLY A 318 -6.47 35.67 -15.92
C GLY A 318 -7.14 34.76 -16.95
N ALA A 319 -8.46 34.74 -16.94
CA ALA A 319 -9.29 34.34 -18.06
C ALA A 319 -10.24 35.50 -18.35
N LYS A 320 -9.87 36.33 -19.34
CA LYS A 320 -10.81 37.25 -19.97
C LYS A 320 -11.90 36.40 -20.62
N SER A 321 -13.13 36.43 -20.09
CA SER A 321 -14.37 36.63 -20.86
C SER A 321 -15.62 36.09 -20.13
N THR A 322 -16.56 37.02 -19.93
CA THR A 322 -18.04 36.89 -19.94
C THR A 322 -18.75 36.04 -18.89
N ASP A 323 -19.52 36.76 -18.05
CA ASP A 323 -20.81 36.43 -17.44
C ASP A 323 -21.13 34.98 -17.09
N ASN A 324 -21.17 34.70 -15.79
CA ASN A 324 -22.40 34.28 -15.09
C ASN A 324 -22.09 34.14 -13.60
N HIS A 325 -23.09 34.36 -12.75
CA HIS A 325 -23.08 34.13 -11.29
C HIS A 325 -22.25 32.90 -10.89
N VAL A 326 -21.00 33.11 -10.45
CA VAL A 326 -20.19 32.07 -9.81
C VAL A 326 -20.33 32.32 -8.31
N GLU A 327 -21.08 31.45 -7.63
CA GLU A 327 -21.00 31.31 -6.17
C GLU A 327 -19.53 31.35 -5.78
N SER A 328 -19.15 32.29 -4.92
CA SER A 328 -17.80 32.32 -4.37
C SER A 328 -17.52 30.96 -3.76
N ILE A 329 -16.77 30.10 -4.43
CA ILE A 329 -16.40 28.78 -3.93
C ILE A 329 -15.62 29.07 -2.65
N GLN A 330 -16.27 28.94 -1.50
CA GLN A 330 -15.62 29.05 -0.20
C GLN A 330 -14.59 27.93 -0.15
N ARG A 331 -13.34 28.27 -0.44
CA ARG A 331 -12.23 27.33 -0.35
C ARG A 331 -12.10 26.92 1.11
N HIS A 332 -11.91 25.63 1.33
CA HIS A 332 -11.72 25.08 2.66
C HIS A 332 -10.63 25.86 3.43
N PRO A 333 -10.84 26.26 4.70
CA PRO A 333 -9.89 27.13 5.41
C PRO A 333 -8.48 26.56 5.52
N LEU A 334 -8.36 25.22 5.56
CA LEU A 334 -7.07 24.52 5.64
C LEU A 334 -6.49 24.12 4.28
N ARG A 335 -7.08 24.54 3.15
CA ARG A 335 -6.67 24.12 1.81
C ARG A 335 -5.21 24.51 1.49
N SER A 336 -4.78 25.71 1.87
CA SER A 336 -3.42 26.19 1.64
C SER A 336 -2.35 25.33 2.32
N TYR A 337 -2.66 24.77 3.49
CA TYR A 337 -1.78 23.87 4.22
C TYR A 337 -1.68 22.51 3.52
N LEU A 338 -2.82 21.96 3.09
CA LEU A 338 -2.89 20.73 2.29
C LEU A 338 -2.09 20.87 0.99
N ASP A 339 -2.29 21.96 0.24
CA ASP A 339 -1.58 22.22 -1.02
C ASP A 339 -0.06 22.28 -0.79
N TYR A 340 0.38 22.85 0.34
CA TYR A 340 1.81 22.89 0.69
C TYR A 340 2.37 21.50 1.05
N VAL A 341 1.61 20.68 1.78
CA VAL A 341 1.99 19.28 2.07
C VAL A 341 2.08 18.47 0.77
N GLY A 342 1.12 18.65 -0.14
CA GLY A 342 1.14 18.03 -1.48
C GLY A 342 2.33 18.48 -2.32
N TYR A 343 2.67 19.78 -2.29
CA TYR A 343 3.87 20.30 -2.92
C TYR A 343 5.15 19.62 -2.40
N LEU A 344 5.27 19.40 -1.09
CA LEU A 344 6.43 18.71 -0.51
C LEU A 344 6.50 17.25 -0.95
N TYR A 345 5.37 16.54 -0.96
CA TYR A 345 5.27 15.15 -1.38
C TYR A 345 5.68 14.98 -2.86
N GLN A 346 5.11 15.80 -3.75
CA GLN A 346 5.39 15.73 -5.20
C GLN A 346 6.82 16.13 -5.57
N LYS A 347 7.50 16.90 -4.71
CA LYS A 347 8.89 17.30 -4.93
C LYS A 347 9.90 16.20 -4.63
N MET A 348 9.49 15.13 -3.94
CA MET A 348 10.38 14.03 -3.60
C MET A 348 10.78 13.23 -4.84
N ASP A 349 12.02 12.73 -4.83
CA ASP A 349 12.53 11.88 -5.90
C ASP A 349 11.68 10.60 -6.02
N PRO A 350 11.46 10.05 -7.23
CA PRO A 350 10.70 8.81 -7.40
C PRO A 350 11.34 7.65 -6.62
N LEU A 351 10.52 6.78 -6.01
CA LEU A 351 11.03 5.61 -5.30
C LEU A 351 11.84 4.70 -6.26
N PRO A 352 13.02 4.20 -5.83
CA PRO A 352 13.79 3.21 -6.58
C PRO A 352 12.95 2.00 -6.96
N GLU A 353 13.21 1.41 -8.12
CA GLU A 353 12.41 0.29 -8.66
C GLU A 353 12.35 -0.92 -7.70
N GLN A 354 13.36 -1.09 -6.85
CA GLN A 354 13.47 -2.18 -5.88
C GLN A 354 12.52 -2.04 -4.67
N GLU A 355 12.15 -0.82 -4.28
CA GLU A 355 11.20 -0.54 -3.18
C GLU A 355 9.73 -0.61 -3.63
N ARG A 356 9.48 -0.81 -4.94
CA ARG A 356 8.14 -0.90 -5.52
C ARG A 356 7.51 -2.30 -5.44
N PHE A 357 8.25 -3.30 -4.95
CA PHE A 357 7.83 -4.70 -5.01
C PHE A 357 7.84 -5.38 -3.64
N GLU A 358 6.65 -5.75 -3.14
CA GLU A 358 6.48 -6.70 -2.04
C GLU A 358 5.80 -7.99 -2.54
N PRO A 359 6.56 -9.03 -2.95
CA PRO A 359 6.00 -10.26 -3.52
C PRO A 359 5.17 -11.10 -2.55
N LEU A 360 5.28 -10.86 -1.23
CA LEU A 360 4.69 -11.72 -0.21
C LEU A 360 3.25 -11.34 0.13
N MET A 361 2.93 -10.04 0.05
CA MET A 361 1.63 -9.48 0.43
C MET A 361 0.66 -9.45 -0.74
N ASP A 362 1.16 -9.17 -1.95
CA ASP A 362 0.34 -9.03 -3.16
C ASP A 362 0.60 -10.12 -4.21
N ASN A 363 -0.46 -10.62 -4.83
CA ASN A 363 -0.35 -11.48 -6.01
C ASN A 363 0.21 -10.65 -7.18
N LEU A 364 1.46 -10.91 -7.57
CA LEU A 364 2.11 -10.19 -8.67
C LEU A 364 1.38 -10.34 -10.01
N GLU A 365 1.36 -9.25 -10.79
CA GLU A 365 0.84 -9.19 -12.15
C GLU A 365 1.78 -9.87 -13.17
N ALA A 366 1.23 -10.28 -14.32
CA ALA A 366 1.99 -11.00 -15.34
C ALA A 366 3.18 -10.19 -15.90
N GLN A 367 3.02 -8.87 -16.05
CA GLN A 367 4.07 -7.97 -16.53
C GLN A 367 5.27 -7.91 -15.57
N THR A 368 5.01 -8.01 -14.27
CA THR A 368 6.06 -8.05 -13.25
C THR A 368 6.91 -9.31 -13.38
N TYR A 369 6.28 -10.48 -13.55
CA TYR A 369 7.02 -11.72 -13.81
C TYR A 369 7.82 -11.65 -15.12
N GLU A 370 7.27 -11.08 -16.18
CA GLU A 370 7.98 -10.91 -17.45
C GLU A 370 9.26 -10.07 -17.28
N THR A 371 9.19 -9.02 -16.46
CA THR A 371 10.36 -8.19 -16.13
C THR A 371 11.43 -9.00 -15.41
N PHE A 372 11.04 -9.86 -14.46
CA PHE A 372 11.97 -10.78 -13.81
C PHE A 372 12.59 -11.79 -14.78
N GLU A 373 11.82 -12.27 -15.75
CA GLU A 373 12.23 -13.26 -16.76
C GLU A 373 13.25 -12.70 -17.77
N LYS A 374 13.29 -11.37 -17.97
CA LYS A 374 14.27 -10.70 -18.84
C LYS A 374 15.71 -10.77 -18.30
N ASP A 375 15.88 -10.96 -16.99
CA ASP A 375 17.21 -11.18 -16.39
C ASP A 375 17.68 -12.62 -16.63
N THR A 376 18.27 -12.85 -17.81
CA THR A 376 18.81 -14.15 -18.21
C THR A 376 20.00 -14.59 -17.38
N VAL A 377 20.82 -13.65 -16.89
CA VAL A 377 22.03 -13.94 -16.11
C VAL A 377 21.67 -14.64 -14.81
N LYS A 378 20.65 -14.15 -14.10
CA LYS A 378 20.10 -14.78 -12.90
C LYS A 378 19.77 -16.26 -13.13
N TYR A 379 18.97 -16.59 -14.15
CA TYR A 379 18.53 -17.97 -14.38
C TYR A 379 19.66 -18.88 -14.85
N ILE A 380 20.62 -18.37 -15.64
CA ILE A 380 21.83 -19.12 -16.00
C ILE A 380 22.65 -19.48 -14.76
N GLN A 381 22.77 -18.56 -13.79
CA GLN A 381 23.50 -18.85 -12.55
C GLN A 381 22.75 -19.87 -11.68
N TYR A 382 21.42 -19.79 -11.58
CA TYR A 382 20.63 -20.82 -10.90
C TYR A 382 20.80 -22.20 -11.55
N GLN A 383 20.74 -22.27 -12.88
CA GLN A 383 20.97 -23.53 -13.60
C GLN A 383 22.36 -24.10 -13.30
N ARG A 384 23.42 -23.31 -13.40
CA ARG A 384 24.79 -23.74 -13.08
C ARG A 384 24.93 -24.22 -11.64
N ALA A 385 24.30 -23.52 -10.69
CA ALA A 385 24.30 -23.91 -9.29
C ALA A 385 23.60 -25.27 -9.08
N ILE A 386 22.44 -25.46 -9.71
CA ILE A 386 21.70 -26.72 -9.67
C ILE A 386 22.51 -27.86 -10.32
N SER A 387 23.14 -27.62 -11.48
CA SER A 387 23.98 -28.62 -12.16
C SER A 387 25.12 -29.10 -11.25
N LYS A 388 25.82 -28.17 -10.59
CA LYS A 388 26.88 -28.52 -9.63
C LYS A 388 26.32 -29.34 -8.45
N ALA A 389 25.20 -28.89 -7.86
CA ALA A 389 24.58 -29.61 -6.76
C ALA A 389 24.12 -31.03 -7.14
N LEU A 390 23.67 -31.25 -8.38
CA LEU A 390 23.29 -32.57 -8.87
C LEU A 390 24.49 -33.51 -9.05
N LEU A 391 25.61 -32.99 -9.57
CA LEU A 391 26.85 -33.75 -9.71
C LEU A 391 27.47 -34.09 -8.36
N ASP A 392 27.48 -33.15 -7.42
CA ASP A 392 28.00 -33.35 -6.07
C ASP A 392 27.17 -34.37 -5.28
N ARG A 393 25.85 -34.40 -5.51
CA ARG A 393 24.92 -35.29 -4.80
C ARG A 393 24.89 -36.71 -5.36
N ILE A 394 25.00 -36.88 -6.68
CA ILE A 394 24.87 -38.17 -7.36
C ILE A 394 26.14 -38.47 -8.18
N PRO A 395 26.95 -39.45 -7.77
CA PRO A 395 28.09 -39.95 -8.56
C PRO A 395 27.64 -40.53 -9.91
N ASP A 396 28.54 -40.58 -10.90
CA ASP A 396 28.22 -41.01 -12.27
C ASP A 396 27.63 -42.42 -12.35
N GLU A 397 28.08 -43.33 -11.50
CA GLU A 397 27.61 -44.72 -11.41
C GLU A 397 26.11 -44.82 -11.07
N GLN A 398 25.57 -43.81 -10.38
CA GLN A 398 24.19 -43.80 -9.87
C GLN A 398 23.27 -42.88 -10.66
N ALA A 399 23.76 -42.28 -11.76
CA ALA A 399 23.03 -41.30 -12.56
C ALA A 399 21.67 -41.80 -13.08
N SER A 400 21.61 -43.08 -13.44
CA SER A 400 20.42 -43.72 -14.02
C SER A 400 19.49 -44.35 -12.98
N THR A 401 19.94 -44.53 -11.73
CA THR A 401 19.18 -45.24 -10.69
C THR A 401 18.59 -44.29 -9.66
N VAL A 402 19.34 -43.27 -9.25
CA VAL A 402 18.92 -42.33 -8.20
C VAL A 402 18.19 -41.15 -8.82
N THR A 403 16.99 -40.87 -8.31
CA THR A 403 16.20 -39.68 -8.70
C THR A 403 16.24 -38.65 -7.57
N THR A 404 16.76 -37.46 -7.86
CA THR A 404 16.71 -36.34 -6.90
C THR A 404 15.33 -35.69 -6.94
N VAL A 405 14.77 -35.37 -5.78
CA VAL A 405 13.56 -34.55 -5.66
C VAL A 405 13.97 -33.10 -5.37
N LEU A 406 13.55 -32.17 -6.22
CA LEU A 406 13.84 -30.74 -6.11
C LEU A 406 12.52 -29.97 -5.98
N MET A 407 12.45 -29.05 -5.00
CA MET A 407 11.27 -28.21 -4.81
C MET A 407 11.63 -26.75 -5.12
N VAL A 408 10.92 -26.14 -6.06
CA VAL A 408 11.00 -24.71 -6.35
C VAL A 408 9.92 -24.01 -5.54
N VAL A 409 10.31 -23.33 -4.47
CA VAL A 409 9.39 -22.60 -3.57
C VAL A 409 9.28 -21.16 -4.03
N GLY A 410 8.10 -20.75 -4.49
CA GLY A 410 7.89 -19.50 -5.23
C GLY A 410 8.21 -19.66 -6.72
N ALA A 411 7.55 -20.60 -7.39
CA ALA A 411 7.86 -20.95 -8.77
C ALA A 411 7.50 -19.88 -9.82
N GLY A 412 6.62 -18.92 -9.47
CA GLY A 412 6.12 -17.89 -10.37
C GLY A 412 5.54 -18.49 -11.64
N ARG A 413 6.00 -18.00 -12.80
CA ARG A 413 5.64 -18.55 -14.13
C ARG A 413 6.53 -19.71 -14.60
N GLY A 414 7.41 -20.21 -13.73
CA GLY A 414 8.23 -21.41 -13.97
C GLY A 414 9.64 -21.26 -14.56
N PRO A 415 10.30 -20.09 -14.64
CA PRO A 415 11.66 -20.02 -15.21
C PRO A 415 12.69 -20.82 -14.41
N LEU A 416 12.56 -20.90 -13.08
CA LEU A 416 13.43 -21.75 -12.23
C LEU A 416 13.12 -23.24 -12.37
N VAL A 417 11.86 -23.60 -12.65
CA VAL A 417 11.50 -24.99 -12.96
C VAL A 417 12.19 -25.42 -14.25
N ARG A 418 12.16 -24.57 -15.28
CA ARG A 418 12.85 -24.80 -16.56
C ARG A 418 14.37 -24.91 -16.37
N ALA A 419 14.98 -23.97 -15.64
CA ALA A 419 16.40 -24.00 -15.33
C ALA A 419 16.80 -25.30 -14.59
N SER A 420 15.96 -25.79 -13.68
CA SER A 420 16.21 -27.05 -12.96
C SER A 420 16.15 -28.27 -13.87
N LEU A 421 15.18 -28.33 -14.77
CA LEU A 421 15.06 -29.42 -15.75
C LEU A 421 16.21 -29.41 -16.75
N GLN A 422 16.62 -28.23 -17.23
CA GLN A 422 17.77 -28.09 -18.12
C GLN A 422 19.07 -28.48 -17.43
N ALA A 423 19.26 -28.12 -16.17
CA ALA A 423 20.40 -28.58 -15.37
C ALA A 423 20.44 -30.11 -15.23
N ALA A 424 19.28 -30.75 -15.06
CA ALA A 424 19.19 -32.21 -15.00
C ALA A 424 19.55 -32.88 -16.33
N GLU A 425 19.11 -32.30 -17.45
CA GLU A 425 19.46 -32.76 -18.79
C GLU A 425 20.96 -32.60 -19.08
N GLU A 426 21.53 -31.44 -18.76
CA GLU A 426 22.96 -31.15 -18.95
C GLU A 426 23.87 -32.06 -18.11
N THR A 427 23.42 -32.49 -16.93
CA THR A 427 24.20 -33.37 -16.03
C THR A 427 23.87 -34.85 -16.21
N GLY A 428 22.85 -35.19 -16.99
CA GLY A 428 22.36 -36.56 -17.15
C GLY A 428 21.81 -37.18 -15.85
N ARG A 429 21.40 -36.36 -14.87
CA ARG A 429 20.89 -36.84 -13.57
C ARG A 429 19.36 -36.85 -13.56
N LYS A 430 18.75 -37.91 -13.02
CA LYS A 430 17.28 -37.97 -12.88
C LYS A 430 16.79 -36.96 -11.84
N LEU A 431 15.83 -36.15 -12.24
CA LEU A 431 15.24 -35.10 -11.39
C LEU A 431 13.70 -35.19 -11.40
N ARG A 432 13.09 -35.08 -10.23
CA ARG A 432 11.66 -34.87 -10.03
C ARG A 432 11.44 -33.51 -9.39
N VAL A 433 10.78 -32.61 -10.11
CA VAL A 433 10.58 -31.21 -9.68
C VAL A 433 9.18 -31.00 -9.14
N TYR A 434 9.08 -30.34 -7.99
CA TYR A 434 7.85 -29.78 -7.43
C TYR A 434 7.88 -28.26 -7.53
N ALA A 435 6.90 -27.67 -8.22
CA ALA A 435 6.72 -26.23 -8.26
C ALA A 435 5.69 -25.82 -7.22
N VAL A 436 6.08 -25.06 -6.20
CA VAL A 436 5.20 -24.56 -5.14
C VAL A 436 5.00 -23.07 -5.39
N GLU A 437 3.75 -22.66 -5.59
CA GLU A 437 3.36 -21.27 -5.84
C GLU A 437 2.07 -20.93 -5.10
N LYS A 438 2.02 -19.77 -4.46
CA LYS A 438 0.86 -19.27 -3.71
C LYS A 438 -0.09 -18.49 -4.62
N ASN A 439 0.43 -17.74 -5.59
CA ASN A 439 -0.35 -16.89 -6.47
C ASN A 439 -1.19 -17.75 -7.44
N PRO A 440 -2.53 -17.79 -7.30
CA PRO A 440 -3.37 -18.66 -8.14
C PRO A 440 -3.30 -18.29 -9.63
N ASN A 441 -3.02 -17.03 -9.97
CA ASN A 441 -2.89 -16.59 -11.36
C ASN A 441 -1.62 -17.14 -12.02
N ALA A 442 -0.52 -17.21 -11.28
CA ALA A 442 0.74 -17.81 -11.75
C ALA A 442 0.61 -19.34 -11.90
N VAL A 443 -0.15 -19.98 -11.00
CA VAL A 443 -0.46 -21.43 -11.07
C VAL A 443 -1.14 -21.82 -12.38
N VAL A 444 -2.03 -20.96 -12.94
CA VAL A 444 -2.61 -21.19 -14.28
C VAL A 444 -1.52 -21.32 -15.34
N THR A 445 -0.53 -20.42 -15.32
CA THR A 445 0.61 -20.45 -16.26
C THR A 445 1.44 -21.71 -16.10
N LEU A 446 1.70 -22.14 -14.86
CA LEU A 446 2.43 -23.39 -14.56
C LEU A 446 1.69 -24.64 -15.05
N HIS A 447 0.37 -24.70 -14.90
CA HIS A 447 -0.44 -25.82 -15.40
C HIS A 447 -0.49 -25.88 -16.94
N VAL A 448 -0.63 -24.73 -17.60
CA VAL A 448 -0.63 -24.68 -19.07
C VAL A 448 0.73 -25.06 -19.62
N THR A 449 1.83 -24.56 -19.06
CA THR A 449 3.18 -24.87 -19.55
C THR A 449 3.55 -26.35 -19.40
N THR A 450 3.13 -27.02 -18.32
CA THR A 450 3.31 -28.48 -18.17
C THR A 450 2.48 -29.28 -19.17
N SER A 451 1.24 -28.85 -19.43
CA SER A 451 0.32 -29.53 -20.36
C SER A 451 0.67 -29.30 -21.83
N ALA A 452 1.07 -28.07 -22.19
CA ALA A 452 1.41 -27.67 -23.55
C ALA A 452 2.64 -28.43 -24.06
N THR A 453 3.69 -28.60 -23.25
CA THR A 453 4.85 -29.44 -23.62
C THR A 453 4.46 -30.88 -23.89
N CYS A 454 3.55 -31.46 -23.10
CA CYS A 454 3.08 -32.83 -23.33
C CYS A 454 2.26 -32.95 -24.62
N ILE A 455 1.41 -31.97 -24.92
CA ILE A 455 0.60 -31.96 -26.13
C ILE A 455 1.48 -31.75 -27.36
N GLU A 456 2.40 -30.79 -27.31
CA GLU A 456 3.29 -30.46 -28.41
C GLU A 456 4.23 -31.62 -28.75
N LEU A 457 4.82 -32.31 -27.76
CA LEU A 457 5.62 -33.52 -28.00
C LEU A 457 4.80 -34.65 -28.64
N LYS A 458 3.53 -34.78 -28.24
CA LYS A 458 2.61 -35.81 -28.75
C LYS A 458 2.13 -35.48 -30.16
N LEU A 459 2.00 -34.21 -30.50
CA LEU A 459 1.67 -33.73 -31.85
C LEU A 459 2.88 -33.86 -32.77
N LEU A 460 4.07 -33.41 -32.33
CA LEU A 460 5.33 -33.51 -33.08
C LEU A 460 5.72 -34.95 -33.36
N SER A 461 5.59 -35.87 -32.38
CA SER A 461 5.84 -37.30 -32.61
C SER A 461 4.87 -37.91 -33.62
N ARG A 462 3.58 -37.50 -33.61
CA ARG A 462 2.61 -37.96 -34.61
C ARG A 462 2.88 -37.41 -36.02
N LEU A 463 3.43 -36.20 -36.14
CA LEU A 463 3.70 -35.56 -37.43
C LEU A 463 5.06 -35.95 -38.01
N ALA A 464 6.10 -36.02 -37.17
CA ALA A 464 7.48 -36.22 -37.61
C ALA A 464 7.87 -37.70 -37.73
N ALA A 465 7.28 -38.61 -36.93
CA ALA A 465 7.64 -40.03 -37.00
C ALA A 465 7.35 -40.69 -38.35
N PRO A 466 6.21 -40.44 -39.04
CA PRO A 466 5.98 -40.97 -40.38
C PRO A 466 7.01 -40.47 -41.39
N ALA A 467 7.36 -39.18 -41.35
CA ALA A 467 8.35 -38.60 -42.24
C ALA A 467 9.74 -39.21 -42.00
N ALA A 468 10.18 -39.30 -40.75
CA ALA A 468 11.45 -39.92 -40.39
C ALA A 468 11.52 -41.40 -40.81
N ALA A 469 10.43 -42.16 -40.65
CA ALA A 469 10.35 -43.55 -41.09
C ALA A 469 10.44 -43.69 -42.61
N VAL A 470 9.79 -42.82 -43.38
CA VAL A 470 9.88 -42.79 -44.85
C VAL A 470 11.29 -42.44 -45.31
N TYR A 471 11.93 -41.43 -44.68
CA TYR A 471 13.32 -41.08 -44.98
C TYR A 471 14.28 -42.24 -44.66
N PHE A 472 14.09 -42.92 -43.53
CA PHE A 472 14.88 -44.09 -43.16
C PHE A 472 14.69 -45.23 -44.16
N LEU A 473 13.45 -45.54 -44.55
CA LEU A 473 13.14 -46.57 -45.56
C LEU A 473 13.76 -46.22 -46.92
N ASN A 474 13.65 -44.97 -47.38
CA ASN A 474 14.26 -44.53 -48.62
C ASN A 474 15.79 -44.63 -48.57
N TYR A 475 16.39 -44.30 -47.43
CA TYR A 475 17.83 -44.43 -47.24
C TYR A 475 18.28 -45.89 -47.27
N VAL A 476 17.57 -46.78 -46.58
CA VAL A 476 17.83 -48.22 -46.58
C VAL A 476 17.64 -48.82 -47.97
N MET A 477 16.56 -48.45 -48.67
CA MET A 477 16.32 -48.87 -50.06
C MET A 477 17.44 -48.38 -50.97
N SER A 478 17.85 -47.11 -50.89
CA SER A 478 18.98 -46.58 -51.66
C SER A 478 20.28 -47.31 -51.35
N MET A 479 20.51 -47.70 -50.10
CA MET A 479 21.70 -48.46 -49.71
C MET A 479 21.67 -49.85 -50.34
N PHE A 480 20.55 -50.58 -50.26
CA PHE A 480 20.36 -51.87 -50.91
C PHE A 480 20.50 -51.78 -52.43
N THR A 481 19.89 -50.77 -53.06
CA THR A 481 20.01 -50.55 -54.51
C THR A 481 21.46 -50.31 -54.90
N ARG A 482 22.26 -49.55 -54.13
CA ARG A 482 23.69 -49.34 -54.40
C ARG A 482 24.52 -50.61 -54.22
N ILE A 483 24.21 -51.42 -53.19
CA ILE A 483 24.90 -52.70 -52.95
C ILE A 483 24.62 -53.72 -54.07
N PHE A 484 23.38 -53.80 -54.54
CA PHE A 484 22.99 -54.70 -55.63
C PHE A 484 23.42 -54.19 -57.01
N SER A 485 23.26 -52.88 -57.30
CA SER A 485 23.72 -52.28 -58.58
C SER A 485 25.23 -52.24 -58.73
N GLY A 486 25.99 -52.24 -57.62
CA GLY A 486 27.44 -52.45 -57.65
C GLY A 486 27.87 -53.84 -58.15
N HIS A 487 26.93 -54.77 -58.34
CA HIS A 487 27.15 -56.10 -58.92
C HIS A 487 26.58 -56.26 -60.35
N LEU A 488 25.91 -55.25 -60.92
CA LEU A 488 25.32 -55.31 -62.27
C LEU A 488 26.18 -54.55 -63.29
N GLY A 489 26.24 -55.06 -64.53
CA GLY A 489 27.09 -54.50 -65.59
C GLY A 489 26.57 -53.16 -66.12
N ASN A 490 27.46 -52.36 -66.72
CA ASN A 490 27.21 -50.98 -67.19
C ASN A 490 25.93 -50.78 -68.02
N LEU A 491 25.44 -51.81 -68.72
CA LEU A 491 24.23 -51.72 -69.55
C LEU A 491 22.93 -51.67 -68.72
N GLU A 492 22.89 -52.37 -67.60
CA GLU A 492 21.70 -52.48 -66.74
C GLU A 492 21.54 -51.23 -65.85
N LEU A 493 22.65 -50.58 -65.52
CA LEU A 493 22.68 -49.32 -64.77
C LEU A 493 22.07 -48.14 -65.57
N ALA A 494 22.22 -48.15 -66.89
CA ALA A 494 21.66 -47.13 -67.78
C ALA A 494 20.12 -47.21 -67.83
N VAL A 495 19.55 -48.42 -67.84
CA VAL A 495 18.09 -48.66 -67.86
C VAL A 495 17.44 -48.25 -66.53
N ALA A 496 18.08 -48.51 -65.40
CA ALA A 496 17.57 -48.12 -64.08
C ALA A 496 17.52 -46.59 -63.88
N SER A 497 18.47 -45.83 -64.44
CA SER A 497 18.45 -44.36 -64.35
C SER A 497 17.33 -43.70 -65.16
N LEU A 498 16.88 -44.35 -66.25
CA LEU A 498 15.77 -43.87 -67.07
C LEU A 498 14.42 -44.04 -66.36
N GLY A 499 14.24 -45.13 -65.60
CA GLY A 499 13.01 -45.41 -64.86
C GLY A 499 12.71 -44.41 -63.74
N ASN A 500 13.74 -43.97 -63.01
CA ASN A 500 13.57 -43.02 -61.89
C ASN A 500 13.14 -41.61 -62.34
N ASN A 501 13.53 -41.18 -63.55
CA ASN A 501 13.13 -39.87 -64.09
C ASN A 501 11.70 -39.84 -64.64
N ILE A 502 11.12 -41.00 -64.99
CA ILE A 502 9.76 -41.09 -65.54
C ILE A 502 8.71 -41.05 -64.42
N GLN A 503 8.99 -41.61 -63.24
CA GLN A 503 8.07 -41.54 -62.09
C GLN A 503 7.85 -40.12 -61.56
N SER A 504 8.86 -39.25 -61.64
CA SER A 504 8.74 -37.84 -61.22
C SER A 504 7.84 -37.02 -62.18
N PHE A 505 7.71 -37.45 -63.44
CA PHE A 505 6.87 -36.80 -64.43
C PHE A 505 5.39 -37.16 -64.29
N ALA A 506 5.07 -38.37 -63.85
CA ALA A 506 3.68 -38.82 -63.66
C ALA A 506 2.99 -38.09 -62.50
N PHE A 507 3.70 -37.81 -61.40
CA PHE A 507 3.13 -37.13 -60.23
C PHE A 507 2.83 -35.64 -60.44
N ARG A 508 3.35 -35.01 -61.51
CA ARG A 508 3.13 -33.58 -61.82
C ARG A 508 1.87 -33.33 -62.65
N ARG A 509 1.22 -34.36 -63.20
CA ARG A 509 0.10 -34.19 -64.15
C ARG A 509 -1.29 -34.06 -63.51
N ASP A 510 -1.45 -34.39 -62.23
CA ASP A 510 -2.75 -34.45 -61.54
C ASP A 510 -3.10 -33.22 -60.67
N TRP A 511 -2.49 -32.05 -60.91
CA TRP A 511 -2.86 -30.81 -60.22
C TRP A 511 -3.25 -29.70 -61.21
N PRO A 512 -4.51 -29.19 -61.23
CA PRO A 512 -4.87 -28.10 -62.12
C PRO A 512 -4.19 -26.80 -61.66
N ALA A 513 -3.45 -26.21 -62.59
CA ALA A 513 -2.65 -25.01 -62.41
C ALA A 513 -3.51 -23.74 -62.36
N ILE A 514 -3.22 -22.86 -61.40
CA ILE A 514 -3.41 -21.41 -61.57
C ILE A 514 -2.04 -20.87 -61.97
N LEU A 515 -1.89 -20.55 -63.26
CA LEU A 515 -0.72 -19.89 -63.82
C LEU A 515 -0.89 -18.36 -63.72
N PRO A 516 0.13 -17.59 -63.30
CA PRO A 516 0.26 -16.19 -63.68
C PRO A 516 1.01 -16.05 -65.02
N THR A 517 0.70 -14.99 -65.76
CA THR A 517 1.28 -14.61 -67.07
C THR A 517 2.68 -13.97 -66.94
N PRO A 518 3.46 -13.89 -68.05
CA PRO A 518 4.92 -13.79 -68.01
C PRO A 518 5.49 -12.42 -68.43
N SER A 519 6.44 -11.91 -67.65
CA SER A 519 7.48 -10.92 -68.01
C SER A 519 8.41 -10.86 -66.77
N GLU A 520 9.71 -11.11 -66.77
CA GLU A 520 10.80 -11.07 -67.75
C GLU A 520 11.76 -12.21 -67.37
N GLN A 521 12.07 -13.14 -68.26
CA GLN A 521 13.35 -13.20 -68.96
C GLN A 521 14.61 -12.78 -68.16
N ASN A 522 15.32 -13.83 -67.74
CA ASN A 522 16.65 -14.18 -68.25
C ASN A 522 17.90 -13.81 -67.44
N PHE A 523 18.65 -14.89 -67.21
CA PHE A 523 20.12 -15.02 -67.18
C PHE A 523 20.87 -14.55 -65.93
N VAL A 524 21.93 -15.21 -65.46
CA VAL A 524 22.44 -16.59 -65.54
C VAL A 524 23.65 -16.60 -64.60
N ALA A 525 23.88 -17.78 -64.01
CA ALA A 525 25.15 -18.29 -63.47
C ALA A 525 25.83 -17.69 -62.23
N SER A 526 26.32 -18.65 -61.44
CA SER A 526 27.62 -18.69 -60.74
C SER A 526 27.69 -18.18 -59.30
N GLY A 527 27.61 -19.14 -58.37
CA GLY A 527 28.81 -19.52 -57.60
C GLY A 527 29.08 -18.81 -56.27
N ALA A 528 29.13 -19.64 -55.22
CA ALA A 528 29.92 -19.52 -53.99
C ALA A 528 29.45 -18.56 -52.87
N ASP A 529 29.09 -19.19 -51.76
CA ASP A 529 29.48 -18.91 -50.36
C ASP A 529 29.51 -17.44 -49.87
N LEU A 530 28.68 -17.15 -48.85
CA LEU A 530 29.12 -16.87 -47.47
C LEU A 530 27.99 -16.30 -46.59
N LEU A 531 27.63 -17.07 -45.57
CA LEU A 531 27.41 -16.67 -44.17
C LEU A 531 27.24 -15.17 -43.85
N ARG A 532 26.01 -14.71 -43.54
CA ARG A 532 25.53 -14.33 -42.19
C ARG A 532 24.28 -13.40 -42.22
N PRO A 533 23.51 -13.33 -41.11
CA PRO A 533 22.10 -12.95 -41.10
C PRO A 533 21.82 -11.59 -40.45
N SER A 534 20.61 -11.07 -40.74
CA SER A 534 19.72 -10.17 -39.98
C SER A 534 18.92 -9.35 -41.02
N VAL A 535 17.63 -9.01 -40.90
CA VAL A 535 16.91 -8.40 -39.79
C VAL A 535 15.39 -8.54 -40.08
N THR A 536 14.61 -8.71 -39.01
CA THR A 536 13.17 -8.38 -38.82
C THR A 536 12.06 -8.99 -39.68
N ALA A 537 11.09 -9.60 -38.99
CA ALA A 537 9.68 -9.53 -39.39
C ALA A 537 8.80 -9.30 -38.14
N SER A 538 8.07 -8.19 -38.18
CA SER A 538 6.92 -7.85 -37.32
C SER A 538 5.69 -7.80 -38.22
N ALA A 539 4.59 -8.46 -37.81
CA ALA A 539 3.20 -8.21 -38.20
C ALA A 539 2.33 -9.24 -37.44
N ILE A 540 1.63 -8.89 -36.37
CA ILE A 540 0.30 -8.24 -36.31
C ILE A 540 -0.75 -8.95 -37.19
N LEU A 541 -1.64 -9.68 -36.52
CA LEU A 541 -2.92 -10.22 -37.03
C LEU A 541 -4.05 -9.58 -36.20
N PRO A 542 -5.14 -9.11 -36.82
CA PRO A 542 -6.43 -8.99 -36.15
C PRO A 542 -7.40 -10.08 -36.66
N TRP A 543 -8.13 -10.70 -35.74
CA TRP A 543 -9.27 -11.58 -36.05
C TRP A 543 -10.43 -11.28 -35.10
N ILE A 544 -11.56 -10.87 -35.70
CA ILE A 544 -12.96 -10.96 -35.25
C ILE A 544 -13.76 -11.09 -36.57
N PRO A 545 -14.92 -11.78 -36.62
CA PRO A 545 -15.71 -12.37 -35.53
C PRO A 545 -15.71 -13.89 -35.43
#